data_AF-A0A9W9LC42-F1
#
_entry.id   AF-A0A9W9LC42-F1
#
_cell.length_a   1.000
_cell.length_b   1.000
_cell.length_c   1.000
_cell.angle_alpha   90.00
_cell.angle_beta   90.00
_cell.angle_gamma   90.00
#
_symmetry.space_group_name_H-M   'P 1'
#
loop_
_entity.id
_entity.type
_entity.pdbx_description
1 polymer ?
#
loop_
_entity_poly.entity_id
_entity_poly.type
_entity_poly.pdbx_seq_one_letter_code
_entity_poly.pdbx_strand_id
1 'polypeptide(L)'
;MDSTVVSAMKGEKLKEPSQWRNWFARIKIYARQKRVWELIDPHTAEEDLEKPIRKPRRPQYPEGGNELAKREWRDRMDIYKLDLAEWEQQNKSLDAINEWIISNLDPVHHTSMLNYETPYGRLVYLQTRFGRSSAAEEDIRAQWKRVSASPPKRGSDIDQWINEWDALREQGVSLDLPEMKSANKDFLRAVKDLLPVWWQLKFEAIVLNQEEWDTRDLIENFRGSYRELHPQSASTVSTISKASFSTLQGFDEARPEPPQGKPQGQQAQRMNTRKNLIMRTVHLRGCMHRSPRNLRKIPLTAHSLVRFLQK
;
A
#
# COMPACT_ATOMS: atom_id res chain seq x y z
N MET A 1 -10.66 -16.29 23.72
CA MET A 1 -11.42 -15.52 22.70
C MET A 1 -10.38 -14.85 21.83
N ASP A 2 -9.89 -15.59 20.86
CA ASP A 2 -8.67 -15.22 20.16
C ASP A 2 -9.01 -14.24 19.03
N SER A 3 -8.31 -13.11 19.00
CA SER A 3 -8.73 -11.96 18.19
C SER A 3 -8.87 -12.34 16.72
N THR A 4 -10.10 -12.25 16.22
CA THR A 4 -10.47 -12.69 14.85
C THR A 4 -9.63 -11.99 13.78
N VAL A 5 -9.16 -10.77 14.06
CA VAL A 5 -8.27 -10.00 13.19
C VAL A 5 -6.89 -10.66 13.05
N VAL A 6 -6.35 -11.27 14.10
CA VAL A 6 -5.04 -11.94 14.05
C VAL A 6 -5.12 -13.21 13.19
N SER A 7 -6.24 -13.95 13.28
CA SER A 7 -6.50 -15.12 12.43
C SER A 7 -6.71 -14.74 10.95
N ALA A 8 -7.30 -13.56 10.69
CA ALA A 8 -7.39 -12.99 9.35
C ALA A 8 -6.02 -12.50 8.81
N MET A 9 -5.10 -12.08 9.68
CA MET A 9 -3.75 -11.63 9.33
C MET A 9 -2.74 -12.78 9.15
N LYS A 10 -3.15 -13.89 8.53
CA LYS A 10 -2.25 -14.93 7.99
C LYS A 10 -1.54 -14.42 6.72
N GLY A 11 -0.58 -13.52 6.91
CA GLY A 11 0.42 -13.17 5.91
C GLY A 11 1.63 -14.10 5.97
N GLU A 12 2.54 -13.94 5.01
CA GLU A 12 3.79 -14.69 4.95
C GLU A 12 4.69 -14.43 6.18
N LYS A 13 5.63 -15.35 6.45
CA LYS A 13 6.69 -15.17 7.46
C LYS A 13 7.77 -14.24 6.93
N LEU A 14 8.37 -13.44 7.80
CA LEU A 14 9.53 -12.61 7.43
C LEU A 14 10.77 -13.48 7.22
N LYS A 15 11.27 -13.47 5.99
CA LYS A 15 12.45 -14.18 5.50
C LYS A 15 13.36 -13.27 4.66
N GLU A 16 12.77 -12.35 3.90
CA GLU A 16 13.47 -11.46 2.95
C GLU A 16 13.00 -9.99 3.08
N PRO A 17 13.84 -9.00 2.70
CA PRO A 17 13.53 -7.56 2.89
C PRO A 17 12.28 -7.06 2.18
N SER A 18 11.93 -7.63 1.03
CA SER A 18 10.67 -7.42 0.29
C SER A 18 9.41 -7.56 1.17
N GLN A 19 9.43 -8.51 2.10
CA GLN A 19 8.30 -8.80 3.00
C GLN A 19 8.20 -7.80 4.16
N TRP A 20 9.26 -7.02 4.44
CA TRP A 20 9.36 -6.16 5.62
C TRP A 20 8.19 -5.19 5.76
N ARG A 21 7.85 -4.44 4.70
CA ARG A 21 6.78 -3.42 4.74
C ARG A 21 5.43 -4.00 5.20
N ASN A 22 5.05 -5.15 4.64
CA ASN A 22 3.80 -5.83 4.97
C ASN A 22 3.84 -6.52 6.34
N TRP A 23 4.98 -7.11 6.71
CA TRP A 23 5.16 -7.75 8.02
C TRP A 23 5.17 -6.71 9.16
N PHE A 24 5.88 -5.60 8.96
CA PHE A 24 5.97 -4.50 9.91
C PHE A 24 4.62 -3.81 10.12
N ALA A 25 3.84 -3.60 9.05
CA ALA A 25 2.46 -3.10 9.15
C ALA A 25 1.58 -4.03 10.00
N ARG A 26 1.70 -5.36 9.85
CA ARG A 26 0.95 -6.35 10.65
C ARG A 26 1.28 -6.25 12.15
N ILE A 27 2.56 -6.19 12.52
CA ILE A 27 2.94 -6.08 13.95
C ILE A 27 2.58 -4.71 14.54
N LYS A 28 2.73 -3.61 13.79
CA LYS A 28 2.29 -2.26 14.22
C LYS A 28 0.79 -2.21 14.49
N ILE A 29 -0.04 -2.87 13.67
CA ILE A 29 -1.49 -3.01 13.89
C ILE A 29 -1.78 -3.87 15.14
N TYR A 30 -1.13 -5.02 15.29
CA TYR A 30 -1.37 -5.93 16.42
C TYR A 30 -0.93 -5.33 17.78
N ALA A 31 0.22 -4.65 17.82
CA ALA A 31 0.71 -3.94 19.01
C ALA A 31 -0.20 -2.77 19.43
N ARG A 32 -0.80 -2.06 18.46
CA ARG A 32 -1.81 -1.02 18.73
C ARG A 32 -3.10 -1.62 19.29
N GLN A 33 -3.57 -2.76 18.76
CA GLN A 33 -4.70 -3.50 19.38
C GLN A 33 -4.38 -3.95 20.82
N LYS A 34 -3.13 -4.33 21.08
CA LYS A 34 -2.61 -4.70 22.40
C LYS A 34 -2.27 -3.51 23.32
N ARG A 35 -2.38 -2.26 22.84
CA ARG A 35 -2.03 -1.02 23.57
C ARG A 35 -0.59 -0.99 24.13
N VAL A 36 0.36 -1.51 23.37
CA VAL A 36 1.80 -1.55 23.75
C VAL A 36 2.73 -0.99 22.68
N TRP A 37 2.21 -0.33 21.64
CA TRP A 37 3.03 0.16 20.53
C TRP A 37 4.06 1.22 20.95
N GLU A 38 3.66 2.17 21.80
CA GLU A 38 4.53 3.28 22.22
C GLU A 38 5.65 2.83 23.19
N LEU A 39 5.61 1.57 23.63
CA LEU A 39 6.68 0.88 24.39
C LEU A 39 7.71 0.17 23.47
N ILE A 40 7.43 0.04 22.15
CA ILE A 40 8.17 -0.85 21.24
C ILE A 40 8.43 -0.32 19.82
N ASP A 41 8.01 0.90 19.44
CA ASP A 41 8.23 1.41 18.08
C ASP A 41 9.74 1.58 17.81
N PRO A 42 10.35 0.80 16.90
CA PRO A 42 11.80 0.85 16.66
C PRO A 42 12.27 2.13 15.94
N HIS A 43 11.35 3.02 15.55
CA HIS A 43 11.68 4.36 15.04
C HIS A 43 11.93 5.39 16.14
N THR A 44 11.51 5.11 17.37
CA THR A 44 11.69 5.99 18.54
C THR A 44 12.98 5.59 19.26
N ALA A 45 13.75 6.58 19.72
CA ALA A 45 14.93 6.30 20.53
C ALA A 45 14.53 5.68 21.88
N GLU A 46 15.34 4.76 22.41
CA GLU A 46 15.01 4.04 23.67
C GLU A 46 14.84 4.98 24.88
N GLU A 47 15.47 6.15 24.83
CA GLU A 47 15.35 7.21 25.84
C GLU A 47 13.98 7.90 25.85
N ASP A 48 13.36 8.02 24.67
CA ASP A 48 12.08 8.69 24.38
C ASP A 48 10.86 7.75 24.45
N LEU A 49 11.07 6.44 24.52
CA LEU A 49 9.98 5.45 24.65
C LEU A 49 9.17 5.65 25.94
N GLU A 50 7.88 5.32 25.88
CA GLU A 50 7.08 5.20 27.10
C GLU A 50 7.64 4.03 27.95
N LYS A 51 7.74 4.27 29.26
CA LYS A 51 8.43 3.35 30.17
C LYS A 51 7.42 2.32 30.71
N PRO A 52 7.70 1.00 30.60
CA PRO A 52 6.79 -0.02 31.11
C PRO A 52 6.40 0.20 32.58
N ILE A 53 5.16 -0.14 32.90
CA ILE A 53 4.61 -0.05 34.26
C ILE A 53 5.52 -0.84 35.18
N ARG A 54 5.90 -0.23 36.31
CA ARG A 54 6.71 -0.91 37.33
C ARG A 54 5.82 -1.81 38.16
N LYS A 55 6.31 -3.01 38.48
CA LYS A 55 5.56 -3.98 39.30
C LYS A 55 5.22 -3.33 40.66
N PRO A 56 3.93 -3.20 41.02
CA PRO A 56 3.55 -2.53 42.26
C PRO A 56 3.98 -3.33 43.49
N ARG A 57 4.27 -2.64 44.59
CA ARG A 57 4.69 -3.25 45.85
C ARG A 57 3.47 -3.51 46.74
N ARG A 58 3.26 -4.76 47.15
CA ARG A 58 2.18 -5.14 48.07
C ARG A 58 2.28 -4.34 49.38
N PRO A 59 1.21 -3.66 49.84
CA PRO A 59 1.21 -2.97 51.14
C PRO A 59 1.21 -3.98 52.30
N GLN A 60 2.08 -3.75 53.28
CA GLN A 60 2.15 -4.55 54.51
C GLN A 60 0.94 -4.29 55.40
N TYR A 61 0.42 -5.34 56.03
CA TYR A 61 -0.71 -5.23 56.95
C TYR A 61 -0.26 -4.61 58.30
N PRO A 62 -1.00 -3.64 58.86
CA PRO A 62 -0.65 -3.01 60.12
C PRO A 62 -1.04 -3.90 61.31
N GLU A 63 -0.18 -4.85 61.66
CA GLU A 63 -0.29 -5.62 62.91
C GLU A 63 -0.25 -4.67 64.11
N GLY A 64 -1.19 -4.84 65.06
CA GLY A 64 -1.41 -3.90 66.16
C GLY A 64 -2.02 -2.54 65.77
N GLY A 65 -2.29 -2.29 64.49
CA GLY A 65 -2.87 -1.03 64.01
C GLY A 65 -4.30 -0.78 64.47
N ASN A 66 -4.66 0.49 64.62
CA ASN A 66 -6.04 0.90 64.90
C ASN A 66 -6.96 0.75 63.66
N GLU A 67 -8.27 0.91 63.83
CA GLU A 67 -9.24 0.74 62.74
C GLU A 67 -9.06 1.75 61.58
N LEU A 68 -8.41 2.89 61.81
CA LEU A 68 -8.04 3.83 60.76
C LEU A 68 -6.92 3.24 59.89
N ALA A 69 -5.83 2.77 60.50
CA ALA A 69 -4.73 2.11 59.78
C ALA A 69 -5.21 0.87 59.00
N LYS A 70 -6.13 0.08 59.57
CA LYS A 70 -6.79 -1.06 58.88
C LYS A 70 -7.73 -0.63 57.75
N ARG A 71 -8.24 0.61 57.75
CA ARG A 71 -9.00 1.20 56.63
C ARG A 71 -8.03 1.62 55.53
N GLU A 72 -7.07 2.48 55.84
CA GLU A 72 -6.04 2.92 54.88
C GLU A 72 -5.27 1.75 54.25
N TRP A 73 -5.08 0.64 54.96
CA TRP A 73 -4.49 -0.57 54.40
C TRP A 73 -5.40 -1.25 53.36
N ARG A 74 -6.72 -1.30 53.59
CA ARG A 74 -7.68 -1.79 52.58
C ARG A 74 -7.64 -0.90 51.34
N ASP A 75 -7.72 0.41 51.53
CA ASP A 75 -7.70 1.38 50.43
C ASP A 75 -6.40 1.24 49.59
N ARG A 76 -5.23 1.14 50.25
CA ARG A 76 -3.94 0.86 49.60
C ARG A 76 -3.87 -0.53 48.95
N MET A 77 -4.51 -1.55 49.54
CA MET A 77 -4.55 -2.91 49.00
C MET A 77 -5.44 -3.01 47.76
N ASP A 78 -6.51 -2.21 47.69
CA ASP A 78 -7.41 -2.15 46.53
C ASP A 78 -6.78 -1.36 45.37
N ILE A 79 -6.08 -0.26 45.64
CA ILE A 79 -5.20 0.40 44.65
C ILE A 79 -4.15 -0.59 44.13
N TYR A 80 -3.42 -1.27 45.02
CA TYR A 80 -2.42 -2.29 44.64
C TYR A 80 -2.99 -3.40 43.73
N LYS A 81 -4.26 -3.81 43.90
CA LYS A 81 -4.89 -4.80 43.00
C LYS A 81 -5.13 -4.24 41.60
N LEU A 82 -5.52 -2.97 41.49
CA LEU A 82 -5.72 -2.29 40.20
C LEU A 82 -4.37 -2.14 39.47
N ASP A 83 -3.37 -1.55 40.15
CA ASP A 83 -2.01 -1.40 39.62
C ASP A 83 -1.43 -2.75 39.15
N LEU A 84 -1.67 -3.83 39.92
CA LEU A 84 -1.18 -5.16 39.60
C LEU A 84 -1.88 -5.76 38.38
N ALA A 85 -3.19 -5.54 38.25
CA ALA A 85 -3.96 -6.00 37.10
C ALA A 85 -3.52 -5.29 35.81
N GLU A 86 -3.25 -3.98 35.86
CA GLU A 86 -2.72 -3.22 34.73
C GLU A 86 -1.29 -3.67 34.38
N TRP A 87 -0.41 -3.83 35.38
CA TRP A 87 0.95 -4.34 35.20
C TRP A 87 0.96 -5.75 34.57
N GLU A 88 0.13 -6.66 35.07
CA GLU A 88 0.00 -8.00 34.50
C GLU A 88 -0.56 -7.96 33.07
N GLN A 89 -1.55 -7.09 32.79
CA GLN A 89 -2.15 -6.97 31.48
C GLN A 89 -1.17 -6.38 30.45
N GLN A 90 -0.31 -5.43 30.85
CA GLN A 90 0.74 -4.90 29.99
C GLN A 90 1.79 -5.97 29.66
N ASN A 91 2.29 -6.72 30.64
CA ASN A 91 3.25 -7.80 30.39
C ASN A 91 2.67 -8.92 29.52
N LYS A 92 1.45 -9.42 29.83
CA LYS A 92 0.72 -10.39 28.98
C LYS A 92 0.50 -9.87 27.55
N SER A 93 0.52 -8.55 27.35
CA SER A 93 0.43 -7.93 26.02
C SER A 93 1.80 -7.87 25.33
N LEU A 94 2.88 -7.52 26.04
CA LEU A 94 4.26 -7.56 25.53
C LEU A 94 4.71 -9.00 25.20
N ASP A 95 4.41 -9.97 26.04
CA ASP A 95 4.70 -11.40 25.80
C ASP A 95 4.01 -11.91 24.54
N ALA A 96 2.73 -11.55 24.36
CA ALA A 96 1.96 -11.92 23.17
C ALA A 96 2.45 -11.23 21.88
N ILE A 97 3.16 -10.10 21.98
CA ILE A 97 3.90 -9.49 20.87
C ILE A 97 5.20 -10.26 20.63
N ASN A 98 5.90 -10.65 21.68
CA ASN A 98 7.16 -11.39 21.61
C ASN A 98 6.97 -12.77 20.95
N GLU A 99 5.92 -13.49 21.34
CA GLU A 99 5.47 -14.74 20.72
C GLU A 99 5.11 -14.53 19.24
N TRP A 100 4.37 -13.47 18.91
CA TRP A 100 3.98 -13.17 17.53
C TRP A 100 5.19 -12.92 16.63
N ILE A 101 6.19 -12.18 17.13
CA ILE A 101 7.43 -11.89 16.39
C ILE A 101 8.14 -13.20 16.02
N ILE A 102 8.40 -14.09 16.98
CA ILE A 102 9.03 -15.40 16.71
C ILE A 102 8.15 -16.23 15.75
N SER A 103 6.85 -16.28 16.00
CA SER A 103 5.89 -17.10 15.24
C SER A 103 5.77 -16.67 13.78
N ASN A 104 5.88 -15.38 13.50
CA ASN A 104 5.81 -14.82 12.15
C ASN A 104 7.18 -14.60 11.50
N LEU A 105 8.27 -15.04 12.13
CA LEU A 105 9.62 -15.04 11.57
C LEU A 105 9.94 -16.41 10.95
N ASP A 106 10.74 -16.44 9.87
CA ASP A 106 11.28 -17.68 9.31
C ASP A 106 12.27 -18.33 10.30
N PRO A 107 12.21 -19.66 10.50
CA PRO A 107 13.12 -20.38 11.40
C PRO A 107 14.62 -20.10 11.19
N VAL A 108 15.05 -19.77 9.97
CA VAL A 108 16.47 -19.45 9.67
C VAL A 108 16.99 -18.22 10.44
N HIS A 109 16.09 -17.36 10.93
CA HIS A 109 16.44 -16.17 11.71
C HIS A 109 16.23 -16.34 13.22
N HIS A 110 15.68 -17.47 13.69
CA HIS A 110 15.34 -17.67 15.10
C HIS A 110 16.58 -17.62 16.02
N THR A 111 17.70 -18.21 15.61
CA THR A 111 18.97 -18.14 16.38
C THR A 111 19.44 -16.70 16.59
N SER A 112 19.19 -15.79 15.64
CA SER A 112 19.52 -14.36 15.80
C SER A 112 18.64 -13.63 16.83
N MET A 113 17.48 -14.18 17.20
CA MET A 113 16.55 -13.59 18.17
C MET A 113 16.91 -13.92 19.62
N LEU A 114 17.78 -14.90 19.87
CA LEU A 114 18.18 -15.32 21.21
C LEU A 114 18.95 -14.22 21.96
N ASN A 115 19.65 -13.33 21.24
CA ASN A 115 20.43 -12.22 21.80
C ASN A 115 19.57 -11.01 22.21
N TYR A 116 18.25 -11.05 21.97
CA TYR A 116 17.34 -9.94 22.23
C TYR A 116 16.17 -10.45 23.06
N GLU A 117 15.99 -9.94 24.28
CA GLU A 117 14.92 -10.39 25.17
C GLU A 117 13.62 -9.59 24.95
N THR A 118 13.73 -8.28 24.75
CA THR A 118 12.60 -7.36 24.62
C THR A 118 12.02 -7.35 23.19
N PRO A 119 10.69 -7.12 23.04
CA PRO A 119 10.09 -6.92 21.72
C PRO A 119 10.70 -5.74 20.96
N TYR A 120 11.04 -4.64 21.65
CA TYR A 120 11.71 -3.47 21.06
C TYR A 120 13.07 -3.85 20.43
N GLY A 121 13.98 -4.49 21.19
CA GLY A 121 15.30 -4.88 20.67
C GLY A 121 15.21 -5.84 19.49
N ARG A 122 14.22 -6.74 19.50
CA ARG A 122 13.90 -7.61 18.35
C ARG A 122 13.44 -6.81 17.13
N LEU A 123 12.53 -5.84 17.30
CA LEU A 123 12.05 -5.00 16.20
C LEU A 123 13.15 -4.10 15.63
N VAL A 124 14.02 -3.51 16.47
CA VAL A 124 15.18 -2.71 16.03
C VAL A 124 16.18 -3.56 15.22
N TYR A 125 16.50 -4.78 15.67
CA TYR A 125 17.34 -5.70 14.91
C TYR A 125 16.71 -6.10 13.57
N LEU A 126 15.42 -6.46 13.58
CA LEU A 126 14.72 -6.85 12.35
C LEU A 126 14.61 -5.67 11.38
N GLN A 127 14.39 -4.44 11.85
CA GLN A 127 14.45 -3.24 11.02
C GLN A 127 15.86 -3.00 10.45
N THR A 128 16.91 -3.18 11.26
CA THR A 128 18.30 -3.04 10.80
C THR A 128 18.69 -4.08 9.73
N ARG A 129 18.04 -5.25 9.74
CA ARG A 129 18.32 -6.38 8.82
C ARG A 129 17.42 -6.43 7.58
N PHE A 130 16.16 -6.04 7.70
CA PHE A 130 15.13 -6.17 6.64
C PHE A 130 14.48 -4.84 6.25
N GLY A 131 14.60 -3.81 7.08
CA GLY A 131 14.08 -2.45 6.84
C GLY A 131 15.12 -1.40 6.43
N ARG A 132 16.39 -1.79 6.26
CA ARG A 132 17.28 -1.09 5.31
C ARG A 132 16.70 -1.27 3.91
N SER A 133 16.80 -0.24 3.07
CA SER A 133 16.11 -0.19 1.77
C SER A 133 16.14 -1.54 1.07
N SER A 134 14.96 -2.11 0.88
CA SER A 134 14.84 -3.39 0.19
C SER A 134 15.46 -3.27 -1.20
N ALA A 135 15.93 -4.38 -1.79
CA ALA A 135 16.47 -4.36 -3.16
C ALA A 135 15.49 -3.68 -4.13
N ALA A 136 14.18 -3.88 -3.94
CA ALA A 136 13.12 -3.19 -4.66
C ALA A 136 13.11 -1.65 -4.48
N GLU A 137 13.41 -1.10 -3.29
CA GLU A 137 13.55 0.36 -3.12
C GLU A 137 14.80 0.90 -3.81
N GLU A 138 15.92 0.18 -3.76
CA GLU A 138 17.14 0.58 -4.47
C GLU A 138 16.98 0.46 -5.99
N ASP A 139 16.29 -0.59 -6.47
CA ASP A 139 15.90 -0.78 -7.86
C ASP A 139 14.95 0.31 -8.33
N ILE A 140 13.90 0.65 -7.58
CA ILE A 140 12.97 1.74 -7.91
C ILE A 140 13.70 3.09 -7.88
N ARG A 141 14.59 3.33 -6.91
CA ARG A 141 15.44 4.53 -6.85
C ARG A 141 16.40 4.63 -8.04
N ALA A 142 16.99 3.51 -8.49
CA ALA A 142 17.86 3.45 -9.65
C ALA A 142 17.07 3.63 -10.96
N GLN A 143 15.90 3.00 -11.09
CA GLN A 143 15.00 3.16 -12.23
C GLN A 143 14.44 4.59 -12.31
N TRP A 144 14.05 5.18 -11.17
CA TRP A 144 13.60 6.58 -11.09
C TRP A 144 14.66 7.55 -11.61
N LYS A 145 15.90 7.41 -11.10
CA LYS A 145 17.05 8.20 -11.56
C LYS A 145 17.30 7.99 -13.05
N ARG A 146 17.24 6.74 -13.54
CA ARG A 146 17.44 6.42 -14.96
C ARG A 146 16.37 7.06 -15.85
N VAL A 147 15.09 6.89 -15.55
CA VAL A 147 13.98 7.34 -16.41
C VAL A 147 13.81 8.86 -16.32
N SER A 148 13.93 9.47 -15.13
CA SER A 148 13.87 10.93 -14.96
C SER A 148 15.08 11.68 -15.55
N ALA A 149 16.26 11.03 -15.63
CA ALA A 149 17.43 11.60 -16.32
C ALA A 149 17.50 11.23 -17.81
N SER A 150 16.64 10.34 -18.30
CA SER A 150 16.58 9.89 -19.70
C SER A 150 15.24 10.29 -20.32
N PRO A 151 15.06 11.57 -20.68
CA PRO A 151 13.84 12.02 -21.33
C PRO A 151 13.63 11.34 -22.69
N PRO A 152 12.36 11.22 -23.14
CA PRO A 152 12.04 10.59 -24.40
C PRO A 152 12.64 11.43 -25.54
N LYS A 153 13.21 10.77 -26.54
CA LYS A 153 13.84 11.45 -27.68
C LYS A 153 12.74 12.03 -28.57
N ARG A 154 13.02 13.14 -29.26
CA ARG A 154 12.11 13.70 -30.26
C ARG A 154 11.81 12.63 -31.32
N GLY A 155 10.55 12.16 -31.35
CA GLY A 155 10.10 11.07 -32.24
C GLY A 155 9.96 9.67 -31.59
N SER A 156 10.30 9.47 -30.32
CA SER A 156 9.85 8.28 -29.57
C SER A 156 8.44 8.49 -29.00
N ASP A 157 7.76 7.40 -28.60
CA ASP A 157 6.46 7.49 -27.94
C ASP A 157 6.58 8.13 -26.55
N ILE A 158 6.12 9.39 -26.48
CA ILE A 158 6.11 10.19 -25.26
C ILE A 158 4.92 9.80 -24.36
N ASP A 159 3.79 9.39 -24.92
CA ASP A 159 2.67 8.92 -24.11
C ASP A 159 3.02 7.60 -23.39
N GLN A 160 3.80 6.72 -24.03
CA GLN A 160 4.42 5.55 -23.38
C GLN A 160 5.40 5.96 -22.27
N TRP A 161 6.37 6.84 -22.54
CA TRP A 161 7.36 7.25 -21.53
C TRP A 161 6.71 7.90 -20.30
N ILE A 162 5.67 8.72 -20.49
CA ILE A 162 4.90 9.30 -19.37
C ILE A 162 4.23 8.19 -18.56
N ASN A 163 3.65 7.17 -19.20
CA ASN A 163 3.03 6.04 -18.50
C ASN A 163 4.04 5.24 -17.66
N GLU A 164 5.25 5.01 -18.19
CA GLU A 164 6.34 4.34 -17.47
C GLU A 164 6.86 5.19 -16.29
N TRP A 165 7.01 6.50 -16.50
CA TRP A 165 7.43 7.45 -15.46
C TRP A 165 6.41 7.55 -14.33
N ASP A 166 5.12 7.68 -14.65
CA ASP A 166 4.04 7.79 -13.66
C ASP A 166 3.81 6.47 -12.90
N ALA A 167 3.94 5.32 -13.58
CA ALA A 167 3.92 4.02 -12.92
C ALA A 167 5.10 3.82 -11.94
N LEU A 168 6.28 4.37 -12.25
CA LEU A 168 7.41 4.40 -11.31
C LEU A 168 7.18 5.40 -10.16
N ARG A 169 6.53 6.54 -10.41
CA ARG A 169 6.13 7.50 -9.37
C ARG A 169 5.17 6.86 -8.37
N GLU A 170 4.10 6.23 -8.85
CA GLU A 170 3.14 5.54 -7.97
C GLU A 170 3.80 4.41 -7.16
N GLN A 171 4.74 3.66 -7.73
CA GLN A 171 5.54 2.69 -6.97
C GLN A 171 6.39 3.36 -5.89
N GLY A 172 7.11 4.44 -6.21
CA GLY A 172 7.90 5.18 -5.22
C GLY A 172 7.05 5.83 -4.11
N VAL A 173 5.85 6.33 -4.45
CA VAL A 173 4.87 6.87 -3.49
C VAL A 173 4.32 5.75 -2.61
N SER A 174 4.01 4.58 -3.17
CA SER A 174 3.58 3.41 -2.40
C SER A 174 4.64 2.92 -1.40
N LEU A 175 5.92 3.23 -1.66
CA LEU A 175 7.08 2.95 -0.81
C LEU A 175 7.43 4.10 0.17
N ASP A 176 6.83 5.29 0.04
CA ASP A 176 7.19 6.54 0.75
C ASP A 176 8.64 6.99 0.52
N LEU A 177 9.12 6.86 -0.73
CA LEU A 177 10.47 7.32 -1.10
C LEU A 177 10.55 8.86 -1.08
N PRO A 178 11.54 9.47 -0.39
CA PRO A 178 11.65 10.91 -0.27
C PRO A 178 11.85 11.61 -1.63
N GLU A 179 12.43 10.93 -2.62
CA GLU A 179 12.58 11.42 -4.00
C GLU A 179 11.24 11.81 -4.65
N MET A 180 10.13 11.19 -4.23
CA MET A 180 8.79 11.50 -4.79
C MET A 180 8.32 12.91 -4.43
N LYS A 181 8.82 13.50 -3.33
CA LYS A 181 8.52 14.88 -2.92
C LYS A 181 9.13 15.90 -3.88
N SER A 182 10.05 15.48 -4.75
CA SER A 182 10.61 16.25 -5.87
C SER A 182 10.05 15.86 -7.25
N ALA A 183 9.04 14.99 -7.35
CA ALA A 183 8.58 14.44 -8.64
C ALA A 183 8.23 15.50 -9.70
N ASN A 184 7.55 16.59 -9.33
CA ASN A 184 7.27 17.70 -10.27
C ASN A 184 8.56 18.33 -10.83
N LYS A 185 9.60 18.46 -9.99
CA LYS A 185 10.90 19.04 -10.37
C LYS A 185 11.71 18.06 -11.23
N ASP A 186 11.58 16.76 -10.98
CA ASP A 186 12.20 15.71 -11.79
C ASP A 186 11.53 15.62 -13.18
N PHE A 187 10.20 15.66 -13.25
CA PHE A 187 9.42 15.73 -14.50
C PHE A 187 9.80 16.96 -15.34
N LEU A 188 9.82 18.15 -14.72
CA LEU A 188 10.23 19.38 -15.38
C LEU A 188 11.67 19.31 -15.92
N ARG A 189 12.61 18.68 -15.21
CA ARG A 189 13.98 18.50 -15.74
C ARG A 189 13.99 17.61 -16.98
N ALA A 190 13.19 16.54 -17.01
CA ALA A 190 13.10 15.65 -18.16
C ALA A 190 12.50 16.35 -19.39
N VAL A 191 11.31 16.94 -19.28
CA VAL A 191 10.56 17.43 -20.46
C VAL A 191 11.02 18.78 -21.00
N LYS A 192 12.03 19.40 -20.40
CA LYS A 192 12.56 20.74 -20.72
C LYS A 192 12.75 20.98 -22.21
N ASP A 193 13.44 20.07 -22.90
CA ASP A 193 13.85 20.25 -24.30
C ASP A 193 12.77 19.78 -25.30
N LEU A 194 11.63 19.28 -24.80
CA LEU A 194 10.46 18.88 -25.60
C LEU A 194 9.53 20.08 -25.87
N LEU A 195 9.16 20.82 -24.82
CA LEU A 195 8.29 22.00 -24.91
C LEU A 195 8.88 23.20 -24.10
N PRO A 196 9.92 23.89 -24.60
CA PRO A 196 10.63 24.90 -23.82
C PRO A 196 9.75 26.05 -23.28
N VAL A 197 8.74 26.49 -24.05
CA VAL A 197 7.81 27.57 -23.65
C VAL A 197 6.87 27.13 -22.53
N TRP A 198 6.26 25.95 -22.65
CA TRP A 198 5.44 25.35 -21.59
C TRP A 198 6.27 25.10 -20.33
N TRP A 199 7.50 24.59 -20.51
CA TRP A 199 8.43 24.31 -19.43
C TRP A 199 8.77 25.58 -18.63
N GLN A 200 9.07 26.69 -19.32
CA GLN A 200 9.40 27.95 -18.67
C GLN A 200 8.27 28.43 -17.76
N LEU A 201 7.03 28.44 -18.26
CA LEU A 201 5.84 28.84 -17.50
C LEU A 201 5.60 27.96 -16.27
N LYS A 202 5.76 26.64 -16.40
CA LYS A 202 5.58 25.70 -15.27
C LYS A 202 6.75 25.69 -14.29
N PHE A 203 7.97 25.93 -14.75
CA PHE A 203 9.14 26.08 -13.90
C PHE A 203 9.03 27.35 -13.05
N GLU A 204 8.59 28.47 -13.63
CA GLU A 204 8.34 29.70 -12.90
C GLU A 204 7.27 29.50 -11.80
N ALA A 205 6.12 28.93 -12.14
CA ALA A 205 5.05 28.64 -11.18
C ALA A 205 5.50 27.70 -10.03
N ILE A 206 6.06 26.53 -10.36
CA ILE A 206 6.30 25.45 -9.38
C ILE A 206 7.64 25.61 -8.64
N VAL A 207 8.65 26.22 -9.27
CA VAL A 207 10.02 26.26 -8.72
C VAL A 207 10.41 27.64 -8.19
N LEU A 208 9.94 28.73 -8.81
CA LEU A 208 10.22 30.10 -8.35
C LEU A 208 9.12 30.61 -7.42
N ASN A 209 7.85 30.52 -7.86
CA ASN A 209 6.69 31.01 -7.10
C ASN A 209 6.18 30.00 -6.05
N GLN A 210 6.73 28.78 -6.03
CA GLN A 210 6.43 27.71 -5.07
C GLN A 210 4.95 27.28 -5.04
N GLU A 211 4.26 27.35 -6.18
CA GLU A 211 2.86 26.91 -6.30
C GLU A 211 2.75 25.39 -6.14
N GLU A 212 1.87 24.91 -5.25
CA GLU A 212 1.58 23.49 -5.09
C GLU A 212 0.76 22.97 -6.28
N TRP A 213 1.36 22.07 -7.06
CA TRP A 213 0.73 21.36 -8.17
C TRP A 213 0.67 19.87 -7.88
N ASP A 214 -0.47 19.24 -8.10
CA ASP A 214 -0.53 17.77 -8.16
C ASP A 214 0.24 17.26 -9.38
N THR A 215 1.03 16.19 -9.20
CA THR A 215 1.89 15.66 -10.27
C THR A 215 1.09 15.12 -11.46
N ARG A 216 -0.12 14.60 -11.22
CA ARG A 216 -1.00 14.08 -12.27
C ARG A 216 -1.59 15.22 -13.11
N ASP A 217 -2.02 16.30 -12.46
CA ASP A 217 -2.53 17.48 -13.16
C ASP A 217 -1.43 18.18 -13.99
N LEU A 218 -0.19 18.18 -13.50
CA LEU A 218 0.98 18.60 -14.26
C LEU A 218 1.24 17.72 -15.50
N ILE A 219 1.13 16.40 -15.35
CA ILE A 219 1.27 15.43 -16.45
C ILE A 219 0.20 15.62 -17.51
N GLU A 220 -1.07 15.67 -17.14
CA GLU A 220 -2.16 15.78 -18.13
C GLU A 220 -2.15 17.16 -18.81
N ASN A 221 -1.74 18.22 -18.11
CA ASN A 221 -1.48 19.51 -18.73
C ASN A 221 -0.32 19.46 -19.75
N PHE A 222 0.75 18.71 -19.46
CA PHE A 222 1.82 18.45 -20.44
C PHE A 222 1.31 17.67 -21.66
N ARG A 223 0.52 16.59 -21.47
CA ARG A 223 -0.05 15.80 -22.58
C ARG A 223 -0.90 16.66 -23.51
N GLY A 224 -1.72 17.55 -22.94
CA GLY A 224 -2.54 18.51 -23.70
C GLY A 224 -1.67 19.40 -24.61
N SER A 225 -0.77 20.19 -24.00
CA SER A 225 0.11 21.09 -24.74
C SER A 225 1.06 20.38 -25.71
N TYR A 226 1.45 19.13 -25.42
CA TYR A 226 2.27 18.33 -26.35
C TYR A 226 1.49 17.94 -27.61
N ARG A 227 0.23 17.50 -27.46
CA ARG A 227 -0.63 17.08 -28.59
C ARG A 227 -1.11 18.25 -29.45
N GLU A 228 -1.27 19.44 -28.88
CA GLU A 228 -1.57 20.67 -29.63
C GLU A 228 -0.41 21.07 -30.55
N LEU A 229 0.83 21.00 -30.06
CA LEU A 229 2.04 21.41 -30.78
C LEU A 229 2.63 20.31 -31.67
N HIS A 230 2.35 19.04 -31.35
CA HIS A 230 2.66 17.88 -32.16
C HIS A 230 1.39 17.07 -32.42
N PRO A 231 0.52 17.51 -33.34
CA PRO A 231 -0.60 16.71 -33.79
C PRO A 231 -0.05 15.38 -34.33
N GLN A 232 -0.36 14.26 -33.67
CA GLN A 232 -0.11 12.97 -34.28
C GLN A 232 -0.90 12.94 -35.59
N SER A 233 -0.22 12.55 -36.67
CA SER A 233 -0.88 12.27 -37.95
C SER A 233 -1.78 11.06 -37.76
N ALA A 234 -3.01 11.30 -37.32
CA ALA A 234 -4.01 10.27 -37.09
C ALA A 234 -4.16 9.46 -38.38
N SER A 235 -3.65 8.23 -38.34
CA SER A 235 -3.54 7.37 -39.51
C SER A 235 -4.91 7.23 -40.16
N THR A 236 -5.06 7.73 -41.39
CA THR A 236 -6.34 7.86 -42.07
C THR A 236 -7.10 6.53 -42.02
N VAL A 237 -8.19 6.49 -41.25
CA VAL A 237 -9.01 5.29 -41.07
C VAL A 237 -9.78 5.06 -42.37
N SER A 238 -9.12 4.42 -43.34
CA SER A 238 -9.65 4.13 -44.67
C SER A 238 -10.61 2.95 -44.65
N THR A 239 -11.58 2.97 -43.73
CA THR A 239 -12.72 2.04 -43.70
C THR A 239 -13.76 2.51 -44.71
N ILE A 240 -13.38 2.56 -45.98
CA ILE A 240 -14.33 2.61 -47.09
C ILE A 240 -14.97 1.23 -47.15
N SER A 241 -16.14 1.11 -46.53
CA SER A 241 -16.95 -0.09 -46.53
C SER A 241 -17.20 -0.55 -47.98
N LYS A 242 -16.71 -1.74 -48.34
CA LYS A 242 -17.08 -2.39 -49.61
C LYS A 242 -18.56 -2.80 -49.55
N ALA A 243 -19.43 -1.89 -49.95
CA ALA A 243 -20.83 -2.20 -50.22
C ALA A 243 -20.90 -3.10 -51.46
N SER A 244 -21.10 -4.40 -51.25
CA SER A 244 -21.26 -5.37 -52.34
C SER A 244 -22.56 -5.11 -53.10
N PHE A 245 -22.46 -4.57 -54.31
CA PHE A 245 -23.58 -4.56 -55.25
C PHE A 245 -23.91 -6.01 -55.66
N SER A 246 -25.13 -6.45 -55.37
CA SER A 246 -25.62 -7.77 -55.78
C SER A 246 -26.41 -7.66 -57.08
N THR A 247 -25.76 -7.99 -58.21
CA THR A 247 -26.43 -8.07 -59.52
C THR A 247 -27.37 -9.28 -59.58
N LEU A 248 -28.51 -9.13 -60.25
CA LEU A 248 -29.65 -10.07 -60.19
C LEU A 248 -29.85 -10.80 -61.53
N GLN A 249 -29.32 -12.03 -61.64
CA GLN A 249 -29.52 -12.98 -62.75
C GLN A 249 -28.97 -14.36 -62.32
N GLY A 250 -29.48 -15.52 -62.76
CA GLY A 250 -30.69 -15.76 -63.57
C GLY A 250 -30.72 -17.14 -64.23
N PHE A 251 -31.31 -18.13 -63.54
CA PHE A 251 -31.73 -19.48 -64.01
C PHE A 251 -30.68 -20.57 -64.39
N ASP A 252 -30.94 -21.74 -63.79
CA ASP A 252 -30.99 -23.12 -64.32
C ASP A 252 -29.80 -24.06 -64.67
N GLU A 253 -29.99 -25.28 -64.11
CA GLU A 253 -29.84 -26.64 -64.67
C GLU A 253 -28.61 -27.57 -64.45
N ALA A 254 -28.95 -28.86 -64.45
CA ALA A 254 -28.15 -30.11 -64.54
C ALA A 254 -27.26 -30.60 -63.35
N ARG A 255 -27.63 -31.80 -62.85
CA ARG A 255 -26.79 -32.83 -62.16
C ARG A 255 -26.12 -33.76 -63.22
N PRO A 256 -25.17 -34.70 -62.94
CA PRO A 256 -24.97 -35.46 -61.68
C PRO A 256 -23.54 -35.90 -61.22
N GLU A 257 -23.52 -36.40 -59.96
CA GLU A 257 -22.74 -37.49 -59.29
C GLU A 257 -21.80 -38.45 -60.09
N PRO A 258 -20.86 -39.20 -59.44
CA PRO A 258 -20.05 -38.91 -58.23
C PRO A 258 -18.51 -39.13 -58.49
N PRO A 259 -17.75 -40.24 -58.22
CA PRO A 259 -17.81 -41.40 -57.29
C PRO A 259 -16.58 -41.63 -56.34
N GLN A 260 -16.84 -42.00 -55.08
CA GLN A 260 -16.10 -42.94 -54.17
C GLN A 260 -14.61 -42.73 -53.72
N GLY A 261 -14.34 -43.04 -52.44
CA GLY A 261 -12.98 -43.19 -51.86
C GLY A 261 -12.94 -43.42 -50.33
N LYS A 262 -12.68 -44.67 -49.89
CA LYS A 262 -12.45 -45.16 -48.50
C LYS A 262 -11.51 -46.41 -48.60
N PRO A 263 -10.99 -47.06 -47.52
CA PRO A 263 -11.14 -46.86 -46.06
C PRO A 263 -9.78 -46.90 -45.29
N GLN A 264 -9.84 -47.14 -43.96
CA GLN A 264 -8.75 -47.58 -43.03
C GLN A 264 -7.71 -46.50 -42.62
N GLY A 265 -7.22 -46.41 -41.38
CA GLY A 265 -7.74 -46.94 -40.09
C GLY A 265 -6.70 -47.61 -39.19
N GLN A 266 -6.49 -47.11 -37.96
CA GLN A 266 -5.91 -47.87 -36.83
C GLN A 266 -6.14 -47.17 -35.47
N GLN A 267 -5.73 -47.83 -34.38
CA GLN A 267 -6.09 -47.52 -32.98
C GLN A 267 -4.98 -46.77 -32.23
N ALA A 268 -5.36 -45.97 -31.22
CA ALA A 268 -4.52 -45.70 -30.04
C ALA A 268 -5.39 -45.37 -28.82
N GLN A 269 -4.95 -45.77 -27.62
CA GLN A 269 -5.67 -45.58 -26.36
C GLN A 269 -5.18 -44.32 -25.63
N ARG A 270 -6.06 -43.67 -24.84
CA ARG A 270 -5.80 -43.38 -23.41
C ARG A 270 -7.03 -42.85 -22.66
N MET A 271 -6.99 -42.99 -21.33
CA MET A 271 -8.06 -42.67 -20.39
C MET A 271 -7.94 -41.25 -19.82
N ASN A 272 -8.98 -40.83 -19.07
CA ASN A 272 -8.97 -39.78 -18.04
C ASN A 272 -8.86 -38.32 -18.55
N THR A 273 -9.52 -37.32 -17.93
CA THR A 273 -10.54 -37.30 -16.86
C THR A 273 -11.50 -36.13 -17.11
N ARG A 274 -12.83 -36.32 -17.03
CA ARG A 274 -13.79 -35.19 -17.03
C ARG A 274 -14.23 -34.88 -15.59
N LYS A 275 -13.99 -33.64 -15.16
CA LYS A 275 -14.38 -33.14 -13.83
C LYS A 275 -15.90 -32.92 -13.77
N ASN A 276 -16.48 -33.13 -12.59
CA ASN A 276 -17.92 -32.95 -12.36
C ASN A 276 -18.36 -31.49 -12.57
N LEU A 277 -19.49 -31.33 -13.26
CA LEU A 277 -20.25 -30.09 -13.34
C LEU A 277 -21.29 -30.08 -12.21
N ILE A 278 -21.22 -29.10 -11.30
CA ILE A 278 -22.29 -28.85 -10.33
C ILE A 278 -22.88 -27.47 -10.61
N MET A 279 -24.11 -27.45 -11.12
CA MET A 279 -24.92 -26.22 -11.15
C MET A 279 -25.34 -25.84 -9.72
N ARG A 280 -25.28 -24.55 -9.41
CA ARG A 280 -26.29 -23.91 -8.55
C ARG A 280 -26.68 -22.55 -9.12
N THR A 281 -27.96 -22.43 -9.44
CA THR A 281 -28.55 -21.28 -10.13
C THR A 281 -29.54 -20.60 -9.20
N VAL A 282 -29.36 -19.29 -8.99
CA VAL A 282 -30.35 -18.30 -8.54
C VAL A 282 -31.14 -18.59 -7.25
N HIS A 283 -31.03 -17.66 -6.29
CA HIS A 283 -32.22 -16.98 -5.80
C HIS A 283 -31.99 -15.47 -5.65
N LEU A 284 -32.97 -14.68 -6.09
CA LEU A 284 -32.97 -13.22 -6.05
C LEU A 284 -34.25 -12.73 -5.36
N ARG A 285 -34.10 -11.90 -4.31
CA ARG A 285 -35.02 -10.84 -3.84
C ARG A 285 -34.46 -10.28 -2.52
N GLY A 286 -34.65 -9.00 -2.19
CA GLY A 286 -35.34 -7.95 -2.94
C GLY A 286 -34.94 -6.54 -2.49
N CYS A 287 -35.43 -5.54 -3.22
CA CYS A 287 -35.09 -4.13 -3.04
C CYS A 287 -35.84 -3.47 -1.87
N MET A 288 -35.27 -2.40 -1.31
CA MET A 288 -36.01 -1.25 -0.76
C MET A 288 -35.12 0.01 -0.86
N HIS A 289 -35.72 1.17 -1.18
CA HIS A 289 -35.01 2.46 -1.20
C HIS A 289 -34.77 3.01 0.22
N ARG A 290 -33.69 3.80 0.42
CA ARG A 290 -33.84 5.22 0.81
C ARG A 290 -32.56 6.04 0.70
N SER A 291 -32.75 7.26 0.21
CA SER A 291 -31.89 8.45 0.23
C SER A 291 -32.88 9.65 0.22
N PRO A 292 -32.52 10.92 0.54
CA PRO A 292 -31.16 11.45 0.58
C PRO A 292 -30.88 12.50 1.68
N ARG A 293 -29.71 13.15 1.57
CA ARG A 293 -29.31 14.48 2.09
C ARG A 293 -29.45 14.73 3.61
N ASN A 294 -28.32 15.09 4.23
CA ASN A 294 -28.25 16.37 4.92
C ASN A 294 -26.82 16.92 4.92
N LEU A 295 -26.64 18.11 4.32
CA LEU A 295 -25.40 18.88 4.39
C LEU A 295 -25.47 19.78 5.62
N ARG A 296 -24.48 19.74 6.52
CA ARG A 296 -24.28 20.79 7.52
C ARG A 296 -22.95 21.50 7.27
N LYS A 297 -23.07 22.77 6.88
CA LYS A 297 -21.95 23.72 6.81
C LYS A 297 -21.45 24.00 8.23
N ILE A 298 -20.14 24.10 8.42
CA ILE A 298 -19.53 24.73 9.59
C ILE A 298 -18.82 25.99 9.05
N PRO A 299 -19.06 27.19 9.62
CA PRO A 299 -18.55 28.43 9.07
C PRO A 299 -17.07 28.66 9.41
N LEU A 300 -16.31 29.14 8.44
CA LEU A 300 -15.03 29.80 8.68
C LEU A 300 -15.27 31.09 9.48
N THR A 301 -14.49 31.30 10.54
CA THR A 301 -14.37 32.61 11.20
C THR A 301 -12.88 32.98 11.25
N ALA A 302 -12.50 33.97 10.45
CA ALA A 302 -11.16 34.54 10.48
C ALA A 302 -11.10 35.66 11.53
N HIS A 303 -10.11 35.61 12.44
CA HIS A 303 -9.62 36.76 13.20
C HIS A 303 -8.28 36.42 13.89
N SER A 304 -7.16 36.88 13.33
CA SER A 304 -5.94 37.38 14.05
C SER A 304 -4.72 37.45 13.11
N LEU A 305 -4.62 38.53 12.35
CA LEU A 305 -3.30 39.09 12.04
C LEU A 305 -2.74 39.73 13.31
N VAL A 306 -1.43 39.61 13.56
CA VAL A 306 -0.51 40.70 14.02
C VAL A 306 0.84 40.11 14.49
N ARG A 307 1.93 40.58 13.86
CA ARG A 307 3.35 40.58 14.31
C ARG A 307 3.97 39.26 14.79
N PHE A 308 5.04 38.84 14.11
CA PHE A 308 6.39 39.07 14.67
C PHE A 308 7.45 39.18 13.55
N LEU A 309 8.25 40.24 13.60
CA LEU A 309 9.49 40.45 12.85
C LEU A 309 10.41 41.33 13.72
N GLN A 310 11.72 41.25 13.48
CA GLN A 310 12.79 41.94 14.22
C GLN A 310 12.97 41.51 15.69
N LYS A 311 13.84 40.52 15.89
CA LYS A 311 15.22 40.81 16.28
C LYS A 311 16.18 39.81 15.60
#